data_AF-J0ITY2-F1
#
_entry.id   AF-J0ITY2-F1
#
_cell.length_a   1.000
_cell.length_b   1.000
_cell.length_c   1.000
_cell.angle_alpha   90.00
_cell.angle_beta   90.00
_cell.angle_gamma   90.00
#
_symmetry.space_group_name_H-M   'P 1'
#
loop_
_entity.id
_entity.type
_entity.pdbx_description
1 polymer ?
#
loop_
_entity_poly.entity_id
_entity_poly.type
_entity_poly.pdbx_seq_one_letter_code
_entity_poly.pdbx_strand_id
1 'polypeptide(L)' 'MCFNLTGGTKMMFLAGLKASECFQAPYFYIEEKAQRLLFFKNPSGIEPFAIPAIPIKDVETFSLCMSQIV' A
#
# COMPACT_ATOMS: atom_id res chain seq x y z
N MET A 1 3.41 1.85 -11.49
CA MET A 1 4.45 1.98 -10.45
C MET A 1 3.75 2.01 -9.11
N CYS A 2 4.25 1.32 -8.07
CA CYS A 2 3.64 1.30 -6.74
C CYS A 2 4.73 1.34 -5.67
N PHE A 3 4.56 2.16 -4.64
CA PHE A 3 5.54 2.33 -3.57
C PHE A 3 5.27 1.39 -2.38
N ASN A 4 6.26 0.57 -2.02
CA ASN A 4 6.25 -0.19 -0.76
C ASN A 4 6.83 0.68 0.36
N LEU A 5 6.00 1.03 1.35
CA LEU A 5 6.39 1.88 2.49
C LEU A 5 6.55 1.10 3.80
N THR A 6 6.59 -0.24 3.76
CA THR A 6 6.62 -1.12 4.95
C THR A 6 7.91 -0.97 5.76
N GLY A 7 9.05 -0.86 5.07
CA GLY A 7 10.37 -0.84 5.69
C GLY A 7 11.00 0.54 5.83
N GLY A 8 12.17 0.60 6.46
CA GLY A 8 12.99 1.80 6.56
C GLY A 8 12.64 2.69 7.74
N THR A 9 13.21 3.89 7.74
CA THR A 9 12.98 4.88 8.80
C THR A 9 11.68 5.65 8.56
N LYS A 10 11.18 6.33 9.59
CA LYS A 10 10.03 7.26 9.43
C LYS A 10 10.27 8.32 8.36
N MET A 11 11.52 8.74 8.15
CA MET A 11 11.87 9.69 7.10
C MET A 11 11.75 9.07 5.70
N MET A 12 12.10 7.79 5.54
CA MET A 12 11.91 7.07 4.28
C MET A 12 10.43 6.90 3.96
N PHE A 13 9.59 6.62 4.98
CA PHE A 13 8.14 6.60 4.82
C PHE A 13 7.59 7.92 4.28
N LEU A 14 7.98 9.05 4.89
CA LEU A 14 7.57 10.39 4.44
C LEU A 14 8.06 10.71 3.03
N ALA A 15 9.30 10.36 2.71
CA ALA A 15 9.85 10.55 1.37
C ALA A 15 9.09 9.71 0.32
N GLY A 16 8.75 8.48 0.66
CA GLY A 16 7.94 7.61 -0.19
C GLY A 16 6.51 8.11 -0.39
N LEU A 17 5.87 8.66 0.65
CA LEU A 17 4.58 9.35 0.52
C LEU A 17 4.66 10.53 -0.46
N LYS A 18 5.68 11.39 -0.30
CA LYS A 18 5.90 12.53 -1.20
C LYS A 18 6.18 12.11 -2.64
N ALA A 19 6.94 11.03 -2.82
CA ALA A 19 7.18 10.46 -4.14
C ALA A 19 5.87 9.94 -4.74
N SER A 20 5.09 9.18 -3.97
CA SER A 20 3.76 8.71 -4.37
C SER A 20 2.90 9.87 -4.87
N GLU A 21 2.74 10.95 -4.09
CA GLU A 21 2.04 12.18 -4.48
C GLU A 21 2.56 12.75 -5.80
N CYS A 22 3.87 12.95 -5.94
CA CYS A 22 4.51 13.52 -7.11
C CYS A 22 4.24 12.70 -8.39
N PHE A 23 4.32 11.36 -8.28
CA PHE A 23 4.13 10.45 -9.40
C PHE A 23 2.67 10.04 -9.61
N GLN A 24 1.72 10.53 -8.79
CA GLN A 24 0.33 10.08 -8.74
C GLN A 24 0.21 8.54 -8.72
N ALA A 25 1.15 7.88 -8.03
CA ALA A 25 1.24 6.43 -7.99
C ALA A 25 0.66 5.90 -6.68
N PRO A 26 0.03 4.71 -6.66
CA PRO A 26 -0.41 4.08 -5.44
C PRO A 26 0.75 3.67 -4.53
N TYR A 27 0.46 3.45 -3.25
CA TYR A 27 1.42 2.92 -2.27
C TYR A 27 0.76 1.92 -1.32
N PHE A 28 1.58 1.09 -0.67
CA PHE A 28 1.11 0.16 0.36
C PHE A 28 2.05 0.10 1.56
N TYR A 29 1.50 -0.37 2.68
CA TYR A 29 2.21 -0.63 3.92
C TYR A 29 1.69 -1.93 4.55
N ILE A 30 2.59 -2.77 5.06
CA ILE A 30 2.24 -3.99 5.81
C ILE A 30 2.32 -3.69 7.31
N GLU A 31 1.18 -3.80 7.98
CA GLU A 31 1.10 -3.76 9.43
C GLU A 31 1.34 -5.18 9.98
N GLU A 32 2.60 -5.49 10.31
CA GLU A 32 3.01 -6.84 10.73
C GLU A 32 2.24 -7.35 11.95
N LYS A 33 1.99 -6.50 12.96
CA LYS A 33 1.28 -6.91 14.18
C LYS A 33 -0.16 -7.33 13.91
N ALA A 34 -0.82 -6.64 12.98
CA ALA A 34 -2.18 -6.95 12.59
C ALA A 34 -2.23 -8.00 11.46
N GLN A 35 -1.06 -8.39 10.92
CA GLN A 35 -0.93 -9.20 9.70
C GLN A 35 -1.77 -8.63 8.56
N ARG A 36 -1.73 -7.30 8.33
CA ARG A 36 -2.60 -6.64 7.34
C ARG A 36 -1.80 -5.88 6.30
N LEU A 37 -2.24 -5.94 5.05
CA LEU A 37 -1.80 -5.01 4.01
C LEU A 37 -2.77 -3.84 3.91
N LEU A 38 -2.25 -2.62 3.95
CA LEU A 38 -2.99 -1.40 3.71
C LEU A 38 -2.56 -0.83 2.37
N PHE A 39 -3.49 -0.77 1.43
CA PHE A 39 -3.26 -0.27 0.08
C PHE A 39 -3.96 1.09 -0.11
N PHE A 40 -3.22 2.05 -0.64
CA PHE A 40 -3.71 3.41 -0.86
C PHE A 40 -3.57 3.77 -2.33
N LYS A 41 -4.71 3.94 -3.01
CA LYS A 41 -4.74 4.55 -4.34
C LYS A 41 -4.59 6.05 -4.17
N ASN A 42 -3.67 6.63 -4.92
CA ASN A 42 -3.44 8.07 -4.91
C ASN A 42 -4.52 8.74 -5.79
N PRO A 43 -5.31 9.69 -5.27
CA PRO A 43 -6.39 10.27 -6.04
C PRO A 43 -5.88 11.48 -6.82
N SER A 44 -5.89 11.39 -8.15
CA SER A 44 -6.30 12.54 -8.97
C SER A 44 -7.82 12.54 -9.24
N GLY A 45 -8.55 11.53 -8.76
CA GLY A 45 -10.01 11.51 -8.70
C GLY A 45 -10.46 10.78 -7.44
N ILE A 46 -11.20 11.47 -6.57
CA ILE A 46 -11.77 10.86 -5.36
C ILE A 46 -12.96 10.00 -5.79
N GLU A 47 -12.70 8.74 -6.10
CA GLU A 47 -13.70 7.69 -5.91
C GLU A 47 -13.46 7.06 -4.52
N PRO A 48 -14.48 7.01 -3.65
CA PRO A 48 -14.36 6.32 -2.37
C PRO A 48 -14.28 4.81 -2.62
N PHE A 49 -13.06 4.28 -2.74
CA PHE A 49 -12.85 2.84 -2.73
C PHE A 49 -12.64 2.38 -1.29
N ALA A 50 -13.37 1.35 -0.86
CA ALA A 50 -13.10 0.69 0.40
C ALA A 50 -11.78 -0.08 0.28
N ILE A 51 -10.79 0.25 1.11
CA ILE A 51 -9.51 -0.44 1.16
C ILE A 51 -9.77 -1.85 1.71
N PRO A 52 -9.57 -2.92 0.93
CA PRO A 52 -9.68 -4.27 1.46
C PRO A 52 -8.49 -4.51 2.40
N ALA A 53 -8.78 -4.55 3.69
CA ALA A 53 -7.82 -4.98 4.67
C ALA A 53 -7.79 -6.51 4.68
N ILE A 54 -6.82 -7.09 3.98
CA ILE A 54 -6.69 -8.54 3.86
C ILE A 54 -5.68 -9.03 4.91
N PRO A 55 -6.06 -9.97 5.80
CA PRO A 55 -5.13 -10.64 6.67
C PRO A 55 -4.14 -11.47 5.84
N ILE A 56 -2.84 -11.22 5.93
CA ILE A 56 -1.79 -12.02 5.30
C ILE A 56 -1.53 -13.21 6.22
N LYS A 57 -1.84 -14.42 5.77
CA LYS A 57 -1.52 -15.66 6.49
C LYS A 57 -0.41 -16.45 5.81
N ASP A 58 -0.20 -16.22 4.51
CA ASP A 58 0.74 -16.94 3.66
C ASP A 58 1.06 -16.11 2.39
N VAL A 59 2.00 -16.62 1.59
CA VAL A 59 2.47 -16.00 0.33
C VAL A 59 1.37 -15.96 -0.74
N GLU A 60 0.42 -16.90 -0.71
CA GLU A 60 -0.70 -16.95 -1.65
C GLU A 60 -1.69 -15.82 -1.37
N THR A 61 -2.00 -15.58 -0.10
CA THR A 61 -2.86 -14.48 0.35
C THR A 61 -2.22 -13.13 0.01
N PHE A 62 -0.89 -13.01 0.15
CA PHE A 62 -0.15 -11.83 -0.29
C PHE A 62 -0.22 -11.64 -1.82
N SER A 63 -0.01 -12.70 -2.60
CA SER A 63 -0.07 -12.63 -4.07
C SER A 63 -1.47 -12.30 -4.58
N LEU A 64 -2.51 -12.85 -3.98
CA LEU A 64 -3.90 -12.51 -4.28
C LEU A 64 -4.18 -11.03 -4.00
N CYS A 65 -3.72 -10.53 -2.86
CA CYS A 65 -3.83 -9.13 -2.48
C CYS A 65 -3.16 -8.23 -3.53
N MET A 66 -1.94 -8.57 -3.94
CA MET A 66 -1.21 -7.85 -5.00
C MET A 66 -1.91 -7.93 -6.35
N SER A 67 -2.56 -9.04 -6.71
CA SER A 67 -3.29 -9.18 -7.98
C SER A 67 -4.55 -8.31 -8.07
N GLN A 68 -5.18 -7.98 -6.95
CA GLN A 68 -6.36 -7.09 -6.89
C GLN A 68 -5.98 -5.60 -6.94
N ILE A 69 -4.69 -5.31 -6.81
CA ILE A 69 -4.12 -3.97 -6.69
C ILE A 69 -3.57 -3.47 -8.05
N VAL A 70 -3.19 -4.39 -8.96
CA VAL A 70 -2.60 -4.11 -10.28
C VAL A 70 -3.67 -3.91 -11.35
#